data_AF-A0A0C7MKU8-F1
#
_entry.id   AF-A0A0C7MKU8-F1
#
_cell.length_a   1.000
_cell.length_b   1.000
_cell.length_c   1.000
_cell.angle_alpha   90.00
_cell.angle_beta   90.00
_cell.angle_gamma   90.00
#
_symmetry.space_group_name_H-M   'P 1'
#
loop_
_entity.id
_entity.type
_entity.pdbx_description
1 polymer ?
#
loop_
_entity_poly.entity_id
_entity_poly.type
_entity_poly.pdbx_seq_one_letter_code
_entity_poly.pdbx_strand_id
1 'polypeptide(L)'
;MGKSKRRSRASRFKSAPLGKKDKSALNDEAVNVKRILPLLKQLQSAVPNDRSMALGNVVVLCEDPYMRKLFLKEKLAHLVLTKLLSDDNMDIVVEAHGLLRNLALEEGYDVCAFLWRSDIWKSINSGFHKLEKSVKWLSTNTPTKKESTRQLFDFGDNLLSLIVALVNGCGFILSDILKSGKLQEIFAVVRLIAEYGLEGINGSFTLRIPISLFNSILDLLYDLSSESLDFIEAVTADSYLSEFVKALPTMQITTANELTGVLIQGVLLQFLDSDITSEQANAIIVNVCSTIENINLEQMKKVLSNADIDSELKDSSNDQISGKIKEFNKQRALAAMHLQSIEVTLDIVTASLELIAANSEAGGEPMNTDLIRSLTVSLPVVFQSLFDDFKVRVLIAWNNLLWLYLTLQINFLELPNEIWQTLWERLSANDETEDKDLSLRLGKLGVTWALLKTVQVQESQAAYLERLQCDNVDFASSIIAQYNDIEGLEEEEVQDLRQRCCGVLGCIAMLPGHVDLNRQIGQFLIEQMASGKSSPATLVDICDVLIDIYCDANFDYDEPVFVQGGFVRVLQESVVPNLKQKFKFVDKNKDAELKEKCQTTLSTLERFISYKSTEHR
;
A
#
# COMPACT_ATOMS: atom_id res chain seq x y z
N MET A 1 -0.09 -14.42 -12.84
CA MET A 1 -0.34 -13.29 -11.91
C MET A 1 0.85 -12.34 -11.93
N GLY A 2 0.63 -11.05 -12.18
CA GLY A 2 1.72 -10.06 -12.10
C GLY A 2 2.20 -9.99 -10.65
N LYS A 3 3.42 -10.46 -10.38
CA LYS A 3 4.02 -10.33 -9.05
C LYS A 3 4.14 -8.84 -8.76
N SER A 4 3.25 -8.30 -7.94
CA SER A 4 3.36 -6.95 -7.39
C SER A 4 4.56 -6.92 -6.45
N LYS A 5 5.78 -6.87 -7.01
CA LYS A 5 7.04 -6.83 -6.25
C LYS A 5 7.27 -5.50 -5.53
N ARG A 6 6.29 -4.59 -5.51
CA ARG A 6 6.33 -3.31 -4.79
C ARG A 6 5.19 -3.28 -3.77
N ARG A 7 5.26 -4.20 -2.80
CA ARG A 7 4.19 -4.54 -1.84
C ARG A 7 3.73 -3.42 -0.89
N SER A 8 4.32 -2.22 -0.83
CA SER A 8 3.87 -1.22 0.16
C SER A 8 4.01 0.25 -0.22
N ARG A 9 4.72 0.59 -1.31
CA ARG A 9 5.04 2.00 -1.61
C ARG A 9 3.82 2.84 -2.01
N ALA A 10 2.85 2.27 -2.72
CA ALA A 10 1.77 3.09 -3.27
C ALA A 10 0.64 3.39 -2.27
N SER A 11 0.38 2.52 -1.28
CA SER A 11 -0.75 2.67 -0.36
C SER A 11 -0.45 3.59 0.82
N ARG A 12 0.79 3.61 1.33
CA ARG A 12 1.16 4.41 2.51
C ARG A 12 1.30 5.90 2.25
N PHE A 13 1.69 6.30 1.04
CA PHE A 13 1.84 7.72 0.68
C PHE A 13 0.54 8.40 0.22
N LYS A 14 -0.58 7.67 0.15
CA LYS A 14 -1.88 8.18 -0.30
C LYS A 14 -2.94 8.17 0.80
N SER A 15 -2.56 8.36 2.07
CA SER A 15 -3.50 8.89 3.06
C SER A 15 -3.73 10.37 2.77
N ALA A 16 -4.53 10.69 1.74
CA ALA A 16 -5.03 12.05 1.60
C ALA A 16 -6.00 12.29 2.77
N PRO A 17 -5.72 13.22 3.71
CA PRO A 17 -6.77 13.65 4.62
C PRO A 17 -7.82 14.36 3.77
N LEU A 18 -9.07 13.90 3.90
CA LEU A 18 -10.27 14.44 3.25
C LEU A 18 -10.31 15.97 3.36
N GLY A 19 -9.86 16.66 2.31
CA GLY A 19 -9.71 18.12 2.32
C GLY A 19 -9.92 18.69 0.92
N LYS A 20 -11.01 19.45 0.76
CA LYS A 20 -11.38 20.14 -0.48
C LYS A 20 -10.22 21.02 -0.97
N LYS A 21 -9.69 20.74 -2.17
CA LYS A 21 -8.84 21.67 -2.91
C LYS A 21 -9.74 22.71 -3.57
N ASP A 22 -9.70 23.94 -3.06
CA ASP A 22 -9.84 25.17 -3.85
C ASP A 22 -9.65 26.41 -2.96
N LYS A 23 -8.43 26.96 -2.92
CA LYS A 23 -8.19 28.35 -2.50
C LYS A 23 -7.13 29.01 -3.39
N SER A 24 -7.43 30.25 -3.81
CA SER A 24 -6.70 31.06 -4.78
C SER A 24 -5.34 31.58 -4.29
N ALA A 25 -4.38 31.73 -5.20
CA ALA A 25 -3.02 32.23 -4.97
C ALA A 25 -2.88 33.59 -4.25
N LEU A 26 -3.90 34.47 -4.31
CA LEU A 26 -3.90 35.75 -3.59
C LEU A 26 -4.02 35.59 -2.06
N ASN A 27 -4.51 34.44 -1.58
CA ASN A 27 -4.61 34.15 -0.15
C ASN A 27 -3.27 33.61 0.40
N ASP A 28 -2.46 32.98 -0.46
CA ASP A 28 -1.18 32.37 -0.10
C ASP A 28 -0.18 33.39 0.43
N GLU A 29 0.00 34.54 -0.25
CA GLU A 29 0.93 35.60 0.21
C GLU A 29 0.54 36.17 1.58
N ALA A 30 -0.77 36.38 1.79
CA ALA A 30 -1.27 36.90 3.06
C ALA A 30 -1.07 35.91 4.22
N VAL A 31 -1.32 34.61 3.98
CA VAL A 31 -1.06 33.54 4.96
C VAL A 31 0.44 33.41 5.23
N ASN A 32 1.26 33.46 4.18
CA ASN A 32 2.71 33.31 4.27
C ASN A 32 3.33 34.43 5.13
N VAL A 33 2.97 35.69 4.86
CA VAL A 33 3.47 36.85 5.61
C VAL A 33 2.93 36.91 7.04
N LYS A 34 1.67 36.56 7.27
CA LYS A 34 1.03 36.73 8.60
C LYS A 34 1.22 35.55 9.54
N ARG A 35 1.46 34.33 9.04
CA ARG A 35 1.52 33.11 9.86
C ARG A 35 2.83 32.34 9.71
N ILE A 36 3.27 32.08 8.49
CA ILE A 36 4.43 31.20 8.23
C ILE A 36 5.74 31.91 8.61
N LEU A 37 6.02 33.07 8.01
CA LEU A 37 7.27 33.80 8.23
C LEU A 37 7.53 34.18 9.71
N PRO A 38 6.52 34.62 10.50
CA PRO A 38 6.72 34.88 11.93
C PRO A 38 7.19 33.64 12.71
N LEU A 39 6.57 32.47 12.45
CA LEU A 39 6.95 31.21 13.11
C LEU A 39 8.36 30.77 12.70
N LEU A 40 8.72 30.87 11.42
CA LEU A 40 10.07 30.56 10.94
C LEU A 40 11.14 31.48 11.54
N LYS A 41 10.81 32.75 11.78
CA LYS A 41 11.70 33.68 12.47
C LYS A 41 11.81 33.34 13.96
N GLN A 42 10.72 32.92 14.59
CA GLN A 42 10.71 32.53 16.00
C GLN A 42 11.46 31.22 16.26
N LEU A 43 11.44 30.27 15.31
CA LEU A 43 12.31 29.08 15.31
C LEU A 43 13.81 29.42 15.31
N GLN A 44 14.18 30.63 14.86
CA GLN A 44 15.54 31.14 14.87
C GLN A 44 15.84 32.04 16.09
N SER A 45 14.90 32.17 17.04
CA SER A 45 15.09 32.95 18.26
C SER A 45 16.28 32.43 19.06
N ALA A 46 17.02 33.34 19.71
CA ALA A 46 18.07 32.94 20.64
C ALA A 46 17.49 32.28 21.91
N VAL A 47 16.21 32.52 22.21
CA VAL A 47 15.52 32.03 23.40
C VAL A 47 14.97 30.62 23.14
N PRO A 48 15.38 29.58 23.91
CA PRO A 48 14.92 28.20 23.69
C PRO A 48 13.41 28.03 23.81
N ASN A 49 12.78 28.73 24.76
CA ASN A 49 11.34 28.65 24.96
C ASN A 49 10.54 29.16 23.74
N ASP A 50 11.02 30.23 23.10
CA ASP A 50 10.41 30.76 21.89
C ASP A 50 10.50 29.76 20.74
N ARG A 51 11.66 29.09 20.60
CA ARG A 51 11.87 28.06 19.58
C ARG A 51 10.97 26.85 19.81
N SER A 52 10.89 26.36 21.04
CA SER A 52 10.02 25.22 21.39
C SER A 52 8.54 25.54 21.12
N MET A 53 8.06 26.72 21.53
CA MET A 53 6.68 27.14 21.26
C MET A 53 6.40 27.26 19.76
N ALA A 54 7.33 27.84 18.99
CA ALA A 54 7.19 27.94 17.55
C ALA A 54 7.21 26.57 16.87
N LEU A 55 8.06 25.65 17.33
CA LEU A 55 8.18 24.29 16.80
C LEU A 55 6.88 23.51 17.00
N GLY A 56 6.31 23.51 18.20
CA GLY A 56 5.02 22.85 18.45
C GLY A 56 3.89 23.40 17.57
N ASN A 57 3.85 24.71 17.35
CA ASN A 57 2.88 25.30 16.42
C ASN A 57 3.10 24.86 14.97
N VAL A 58 4.36 24.79 14.53
CA VAL A 58 4.70 24.32 13.18
C VAL A 58 4.32 22.86 12.99
N VAL A 59 4.56 22.00 13.99
CA VAL A 59 4.18 20.57 13.96
C VAL A 59 2.68 20.43 13.71
N VAL A 60 1.85 21.13 14.50
CA VAL A 60 0.38 21.08 14.35
C VAL A 60 -0.06 21.63 13.00
N LEU A 61 0.51 22.75 12.55
CA LEU A 61 0.13 23.34 11.26
C LEU A 61 0.56 22.48 10.07
N CYS A 62 1.63 21.69 10.19
CA CYS A 62 2.07 20.78 9.14
C CYS A 62 1.17 19.54 9.00
N GLU A 63 0.21 19.31 9.91
CA GLU A 63 -0.84 18.29 9.70
C GLU A 63 -1.75 18.64 8.52
N ASP A 64 -1.95 19.94 8.25
CA ASP A 64 -2.69 20.41 7.08
C ASP A 64 -1.80 20.38 5.81
N PRO A 65 -2.20 19.66 4.75
CA PRO A 65 -1.38 19.54 3.53
C PRO A 65 -1.06 20.87 2.84
N TYR A 66 -1.96 21.86 2.91
CA TYR A 66 -1.75 23.15 2.28
C TYR A 66 -0.72 23.98 3.06
N MET A 67 -0.86 24.07 4.38
CA MET A 67 0.09 24.76 5.26
C MET A 67 1.47 24.09 5.21
N ARG A 68 1.53 22.76 5.22
CA ARG A 68 2.77 21.99 5.09
C ARG A 68 3.54 22.36 3.81
N LYS A 69 2.85 22.44 2.66
CA LYS A 69 3.47 22.85 1.39
C LYS A 69 4.01 24.28 1.42
N LEU A 70 3.32 25.22 2.09
CA LEU A 70 3.82 26.59 2.26
C LEU A 70 5.10 26.62 3.12
N PHE A 71 5.13 25.90 4.24
CA PHE A 71 6.34 25.78 5.06
C PHE A 71 7.54 25.20 4.30
N LEU A 72 7.30 24.18 3.47
CA LEU A 72 8.35 23.57 2.66
C LEU A 72 8.91 24.54 1.60
N LYS A 73 8.04 25.35 0.96
CA LYS A 73 8.46 26.43 0.04
C LYS A 73 9.37 27.43 0.74
N GLU A 74 9.10 27.74 2.01
CA GLU A 74 9.91 28.63 2.85
C GLU A 74 11.09 27.92 3.54
N LYS A 75 11.53 26.77 3.01
CA LYS A 75 12.74 26.03 3.44
C LYS A 75 12.70 25.53 4.89
N LEU A 76 11.52 25.16 5.42
CA LEU A 76 11.39 24.60 6.76
C LEU A 76 12.34 23.42 7.02
N ALA A 77 12.40 22.43 6.13
CA ALA A 77 13.25 21.26 6.31
C ALA A 77 14.74 21.62 6.46
N HIS A 78 15.23 22.57 5.67
CA HIS A 78 16.60 23.07 5.77
C HIS A 78 16.85 23.80 7.10
N LEU A 79 15.90 24.62 7.56
CA LEU A 79 15.99 25.30 8.85
C LEU A 79 16.09 24.30 10.00
N VAL A 80 15.25 23.26 10.00
CA VAL A 80 15.25 22.21 11.02
C VAL A 80 16.61 21.51 11.07
N LEU A 81 17.11 21.06 9.91
CA LEU A 81 18.42 20.38 9.78
C LEU A 81 19.59 21.22 10.32
N THR A 82 19.61 22.52 10.01
CA THR A 82 20.77 23.39 10.30
C THR A 82 20.74 24.03 11.68
N LYS A 83 19.56 24.17 12.31
CA LYS A 83 19.41 24.88 13.59
C LYS A 83 18.88 24.01 14.71
N LEU A 84 17.84 23.21 14.47
CA LEU A 84 17.09 22.57 15.54
C LEU A 84 17.65 21.20 15.93
N LEU A 85 18.23 20.45 14.98
CA LEU A 85 18.82 19.14 15.30
C LEU A 85 20.09 19.25 16.17
N SER A 86 20.74 20.43 16.17
CA SER A 86 21.93 20.73 16.96
C SER A 86 21.63 21.68 18.13
N ASP A 87 20.35 21.80 18.53
CA ASP A 87 19.96 22.65 19.67
C ASP A 87 20.50 22.10 21.00
N ASP A 88 20.83 23.00 21.93
CA ASP A 88 21.26 22.64 23.27
C ASP A 88 20.10 22.06 24.11
N ASN A 89 18.86 22.43 23.78
CA ASN A 89 17.67 21.88 24.43
C ASN A 89 17.23 20.58 23.74
N MET A 90 17.35 19.47 24.47
CA MET A 90 16.92 18.15 23.99
C MET A 90 15.43 18.09 23.65
N ASP A 91 14.55 18.88 24.28
CA ASP A 91 13.11 18.88 23.95
C ASP A 91 12.91 19.32 22.49
N ILE A 92 13.62 20.37 22.09
CA ILE A 92 13.62 20.89 20.71
C ILE A 92 14.20 19.86 19.76
N VAL A 93 15.30 19.20 20.13
CA VAL A 93 15.93 18.17 19.28
C VAL A 93 14.97 17.00 19.05
N VAL A 94 14.30 16.51 20.09
CA VAL A 94 13.35 15.39 19.98
C VAL A 94 12.17 15.76 19.10
N GLU A 95 11.56 16.92 19.33
CA GLU A 95 10.40 17.39 18.56
C GLU A 95 10.78 17.71 17.10
N ALA A 96 12.00 18.20 16.86
CA ALA A 96 12.50 18.46 15.51
C ALA A 96 12.68 17.17 14.69
N HIS A 97 13.17 16.09 15.29
CA HIS A 97 13.21 14.78 14.62
C HIS A 97 11.80 14.25 14.34
N GLY A 98 10.85 14.43 15.27
CA GLY A 98 9.44 14.11 15.07
C GLY A 98 8.80 14.88 13.91
N LEU A 99 9.11 16.18 13.77
CA LEU A 99 8.68 16.99 12.63
C LEU A 99 9.25 16.45 11.31
N LEU A 100 10.55 16.14 11.25
CA LEU A 100 11.16 15.58 10.04
C LEU A 100 10.57 14.22 9.67
N ARG A 101 10.26 13.37 10.65
CA ARG A 101 9.55 12.10 10.43
C ARG A 101 8.20 12.35 9.77
N ASN A 102 7.39 13.26 10.32
CA ASN A 102 6.08 13.57 9.75
C ASN A 102 6.19 14.13 8.32
N LEU A 103 7.15 15.03 8.07
CA LEU A 103 7.39 15.56 6.72
C LEU A 103 7.84 14.47 5.73
N ALA A 104 8.68 13.52 6.17
CA ALA A 104 9.12 12.39 5.36
C ALA A 104 7.96 11.46 4.99
N LEU A 105 7.09 11.14 5.95
CA LEU A 105 5.90 10.29 5.74
C LEU A 105 4.89 10.95 4.78
N GLU A 106 4.64 12.25 4.96
CA GLU A 106 3.55 12.96 4.26
C GLU A 106 3.91 13.45 2.84
N GLU A 107 5.18 13.76 2.57
CA GLU A 107 5.62 14.31 1.28
C GLU A 107 6.40 13.32 0.42
N GLY A 108 6.89 12.22 1.02
CA GLY A 108 7.53 11.12 0.30
C GLY A 108 8.86 11.50 -0.36
N TYR A 109 9.02 11.08 -1.63
CA TYR A 109 10.32 10.99 -2.33
C TYR A 109 11.18 12.25 -2.23
N ASP A 110 10.61 13.43 -2.53
CA ASP A 110 11.39 14.67 -2.63
C ASP A 110 11.99 15.07 -1.28
N VAL A 111 11.18 15.01 -0.21
CA VAL A 111 11.63 15.32 1.15
C VAL A 111 12.61 14.27 1.63
N CYS A 112 12.33 12.98 1.47
CA CYS A 112 13.22 11.91 1.90
C CYS A 112 14.58 11.99 1.21
N ALA A 113 14.60 12.19 -0.12
CA ALA A 113 15.83 12.34 -0.89
C ALA A 113 16.61 13.60 -0.48
N PHE A 114 15.92 14.71 -0.21
CA PHE A 114 16.54 15.94 0.28
C PHE A 114 17.19 15.73 1.66
N LEU A 115 16.49 15.14 2.62
CA LEU A 115 17.00 14.87 3.97
C LEU A 115 18.23 13.97 3.92
N TRP A 116 18.18 12.89 3.13
CA TRP A 116 19.31 11.96 3.00
C TRP A 116 20.54 12.62 2.37
N ARG A 117 20.36 13.37 1.27
CA ARG A 117 21.45 14.11 0.62
C ARG A 117 22.01 15.24 1.49
N SER A 118 21.21 15.75 2.42
CA SER A 118 21.63 16.73 3.43
C SER A 118 22.27 16.08 4.67
N ASP A 119 22.61 14.79 4.60
CA ASP A 119 23.39 14.07 5.60
C ASP A 119 22.66 13.91 6.96
N ILE A 120 21.32 13.78 6.92
CA ILE A 120 20.48 13.50 8.11
C ILE A 120 20.98 12.30 8.91
N TRP A 121 21.61 11.33 8.24
CA TRP A 121 22.22 10.15 8.87
C TRP A 121 23.20 10.53 9.98
N LYS A 122 24.00 11.60 9.83
CA LYS A 122 24.91 12.06 10.89
C LYS A 122 24.17 12.43 12.18
N SER A 123 23.02 13.10 12.06
CA SER A 123 22.18 13.44 13.21
C SER A 123 21.58 12.19 13.83
N ILE A 124 21.06 11.28 13.01
CA ILE A 124 20.48 10.01 13.45
C ILE A 124 21.52 9.18 14.21
N ASN A 125 22.71 9.01 13.63
CA ASN A 125 23.80 8.24 14.24
C ASN A 125 24.30 8.88 15.55
N SER A 126 24.37 10.21 15.62
CA SER A 126 24.65 10.88 16.89
C SER A 126 23.55 10.65 17.94
N GLY A 127 22.29 10.57 17.51
CA GLY A 127 21.17 10.25 18.37
C GLY A 127 21.23 8.82 18.90
N PHE A 128 21.58 7.87 18.03
CA PHE A 128 21.84 6.47 18.35
C PHE A 128 22.90 6.32 19.44
N HIS A 129 24.06 6.93 19.29
CA HIS A 129 25.09 6.86 20.35
C HIS A 129 24.62 7.46 21.69
N LYS A 130 23.78 8.51 21.68
CA LYS A 130 23.17 9.05 22.91
C LYS A 130 22.20 8.07 23.55
N LEU A 131 21.37 7.39 22.75
CA LEU A 131 20.47 6.34 23.21
C LEU A 131 21.25 5.18 23.80
N GLU A 132 22.28 4.71 23.09
CA GLU A 132 23.10 3.59 23.54
C GLU A 132 23.71 3.84 24.91
N LYS A 133 24.32 5.02 25.08
CA LYS A 133 24.91 5.42 26.35
C LYS A 133 23.86 5.49 27.47
N SER A 134 22.69 6.03 27.18
CA SER A 134 21.63 6.24 28.16
C SER A 134 20.93 4.95 28.57
N VAL A 135 20.66 4.05 27.61
CA VAL A 135 20.05 2.75 27.89
C VAL A 135 21.01 1.83 28.65
N LYS A 136 22.30 1.82 28.30
CA LYS A 136 23.34 1.12 29.09
C LYS A 136 23.47 1.66 30.52
N TRP A 137 23.21 2.95 30.72
CA TRP A 137 23.15 3.52 32.07
C TRP A 137 21.90 3.04 32.82
N LEU A 138 20.73 3.03 32.16
CA LEU A 138 19.45 2.58 32.74
C LEU A 138 19.42 1.10 33.09
N SER A 139 20.24 0.24 32.46
CA SER A 139 20.31 -1.18 32.81
C SER A 139 20.95 -1.44 34.17
N THR A 140 21.74 -0.49 34.67
CA THR A 140 22.49 -0.63 35.94
C THR A 140 22.10 0.43 36.98
N ASN A 141 21.33 1.44 36.60
CA ASN A 141 20.97 2.57 37.46
C ASN A 141 19.49 2.91 37.38
N THR A 142 18.95 3.41 38.48
CA THR A 142 17.57 3.91 38.54
C THR A 142 17.54 5.41 38.21
N PRO A 143 16.72 5.85 37.24
CA PRO A 143 16.62 7.26 36.89
C PRO A 143 16.03 8.10 38.02
N THR A 144 16.61 9.28 38.25
CA THR A 144 16.15 10.24 39.28
C THR A 144 14.88 10.99 38.88
N LYS A 145 14.59 11.12 37.58
CA LYS A 145 13.39 11.76 37.03
C LYS A 145 12.77 10.87 35.95
N LYS A 146 11.45 10.65 36.02
CA LYS A 146 10.73 9.87 35.00
C LYS A 146 10.67 10.58 33.65
N GLU A 147 10.59 11.92 33.65
CA GLU A 147 10.46 12.71 32.41
C GLU A 147 11.68 12.59 31.50
N SER A 148 12.90 12.57 32.06
CA SER A 148 14.11 12.40 31.26
C SER A 148 14.19 11.03 30.59
N THR A 149 13.67 9.99 31.25
CA THR A 149 13.60 8.64 30.67
C THR A 149 12.54 8.58 29.57
N ARG A 150 11.39 9.25 29.76
CA ARG A 150 10.36 9.35 28.73
C ARG A 150 10.88 10.05 27.48
N GLN A 151 11.48 11.22 27.64
CA GLN A 151 12.07 11.99 26.55
C GLN A 151 13.13 11.20 25.76
N LEU A 152 13.94 10.40 26.47
CA LEU A 152 14.90 9.50 25.84
C LEU A 152 14.21 8.49 24.92
N PHE A 153 13.13 7.87 25.36
CA PHE A 153 12.41 6.88 24.56
C PHE A 153 11.61 7.52 23.42
N ASP A 154 11.02 8.70 23.64
CA ASP A 154 10.39 9.49 22.57
C ASP A 154 11.42 9.87 21.49
N PHE A 155 12.69 10.11 21.88
CA PHE A 155 13.77 10.33 20.93
C PHE A 155 14.09 9.07 20.11
N GLY A 156 14.19 7.91 20.77
CA GLY A 156 14.40 6.63 20.09
C GLY A 156 13.30 6.31 19.10
N ASP A 157 12.06 6.58 19.48
CA ASP A 157 10.88 6.37 18.65
C ASP A 157 10.98 7.22 17.38
N ASN A 158 11.17 8.53 17.54
CA ASN A 158 11.32 9.46 16.41
C ASN A 158 12.49 9.09 15.47
N LEU A 159 13.60 8.59 16.00
CA LEU A 159 14.76 8.20 15.18
C LEU A 159 14.49 6.94 14.36
N LEU A 160 13.92 5.90 14.98
CA LEU A 160 13.59 4.65 14.28
C LEU A 160 12.48 4.88 13.25
N SER A 161 11.39 5.56 13.62
CA SER A 161 10.31 5.85 12.67
C SER A 161 10.76 6.79 11.54
N LEU A 162 11.71 7.70 11.78
CA LEU A 162 12.29 8.53 10.71
C LEU A 162 13.06 7.68 9.70
N ILE A 163 13.81 6.66 10.12
CA ILE A 163 14.49 5.74 9.20
C ILE A 163 13.48 5.00 8.34
N VAL A 164 12.42 4.47 8.97
CA VAL A 164 11.33 3.79 8.26
C VAL A 164 10.70 4.72 7.22
N ALA A 165 10.35 5.96 7.61
CA ALA A 165 9.81 6.96 6.70
C ALA A 165 10.74 7.28 5.51
N LEU A 166 12.04 7.42 5.77
CA LEU A 166 13.05 7.68 4.75
C LEU A 166 13.16 6.53 3.74
N VAL A 167 13.24 5.28 4.24
CA VAL A 167 13.32 4.07 3.42
C VAL A 167 12.08 3.91 2.54
N ASN A 168 10.91 4.01 3.14
CA ASN A 168 9.64 3.86 2.41
C ASN A 168 9.51 4.94 1.33
N GLY A 169 9.87 6.18 1.66
CA GLY A 169 9.79 7.32 0.73
C GLY A 169 10.80 7.29 -0.41
N CYS A 170 11.94 6.60 -0.25
CA CYS A 170 12.98 6.63 -1.26
C CYS A 170 13.84 5.36 -1.33
N GLY A 171 13.63 4.53 -2.36
CA GLY A 171 14.25 3.19 -2.44
C GLY A 171 15.78 3.14 -2.53
N PHE A 172 16.45 4.20 -2.97
CA PHE A 172 17.92 4.20 -2.95
C PHE A 172 18.47 4.27 -1.51
N ILE A 173 17.69 4.79 -0.55
CA ILE A 173 18.10 4.91 0.85
C ILE A 173 18.28 3.53 1.47
N LEU A 174 17.33 2.61 1.25
CA LEU A 174 17.47 1.23 1.71
C LEU A 174 18.70 0.56 1.11
N SER A 175 18.93 0.74 -0.19
CA SER A 175 20.12 0.23 -0.87
C SER A 175 21.43 0.77 -0.25
N ASP A 176 21.45 2.05 0.13
CA ASP A 176 22.60 2.67 0.79
C ASP A 176 22.78 2.15 2.23
N ILE A 177 21.69 1.96 2.98
CA ILE A 177 21.73 1.37 4.33
C ILE A 177 22.31 -0.05 4.29
N LEU A 178 21.83 -0.90 3.38
CA LEU A 178 22.25 -2.30 3.24
C LEU A 178 23.71 -2.44 2.78
N LYS A 179 24.20 -1.53 1.93
CA LYS A 179 25.57 -1.59 1.37
C LYS A 179 26.62 -0.91 2.22
N SER A 180 26.23 -0.20 3.28
CA SER A 180 27.14 0.55 4.14
C SER A 180 27.13 0.02 5.58
N GLY A 181 27.99 0.56 6.45
CA GLY A 181 27.99 0.20 7.88
C GLY A 181 26.74 0.66 8.65
N LYS A 182 25.82 1.38 8.02
CA LYS A 182 24.63 1.97 8.65
C LYS A 182 23.68 0.90 9.22
N LEU A 183 23.52 -0.23 8.53
CA LEU A 183 22.67 -1.32 9.00
C LEU A 183 23.12 -1.86 10.37
N GLN A 184 24.43 -1.95 10.58
CA GLN A 184 24.99 -2.46 11.84
C GLN A 184 24.74 -1.50 13.01
N GLU A 185 24.80 -0.19 12.78
CA GLU A 185 24.43 0.82 13.78
C GLU A 185 22.93 0.73 14.15
N ILE A 186 22.06 0.51 13.15
CA ILE A 186 20.63 0.28 13.38
C ILE A 186 20.42 -0.98 14.22
N PHE A 187 21.04 -2.09 13.85
CA PHE A 187 20.92 -3.35 14.58
C PHE A 187 21.44 -3.26 16.00
N ALA A 188 22.57 -2.56 16.23
CA ALA A 188 23.11 -2.34 17.56
C ALA A 188 22.11 -1.62 18.48
N VAL A 189 21.46 -0.57 17.98
CA VAL A 189 20.44 0.19 18.73
C VAL A 189 19.17 -0.63 18.95
N VAL A 190 18.66 -1.29 17.90
CA VAL A 190 17.45 -2.13 18.00
C VAL A 190 17.66 -3.25 19.01
N ARG A 191 18.80 -3.95 18.94
CA ARG A 191 19.18 -4.99 19.91
C ARG A 191 19.17 -4.44 21.32
N LEU A 192 19.88 -3.34 21.55
CA LEU A 192 20.00 -2.76 22.89
C LEU A 192 18.64 -2.34 23.47
N ILE A 193 17.77 -1.75 22.66
CA ILE A 193 16.43 -1.33 23.10
C ILE A 193 15.54 -2.55 23.35
N ALA A 194 15.59 -3.58 22.50
CA ALA A 194 14.81 -4.81 22.67
C ALA A 194 15.25 -5.59 23.92
N GLU A 195 16.57 -5.75 24.12
CA GLU A 195 17.16 -6.42 25.29
C GLU A 195 16.78 -5.71 26.60
N TYR A 196 16.85 -4.38 26.62
CA TYR A 196 16.45 -3.60 27.80
C TYR A 196 14.92 -3.57 27.98
N GLY A 197 14.19 -3.50 26.86
CA GLY A 197 12.77 -3.22 26.83
C GLY A 197 11.89 -4.38 27.25
N LEU A 198 12.35 -5.62 27.08
CA LEU A 198 11.58 -6.82 27.42
C LEU A 198 12.08 -7.45 28.72
N GLU A 199 11.19 -7.53 29.70
CA GLU A 199 11.41 -8.28 30.94
C GLU A 199 10.48 -9.49 30.97
N GLY A 200 11.07 -10.70 30.88
CA GLY A 200 10.36 -11.96 30.86
C GLY A 200 10.39 -12.69 32.19
N ILE A 201 9.24 -13.16 32.67
CA ILE A 201 9.10 -14.10 33.79
C ILE A 201 8.21 -15.25 33.32
N ASN A 202 8.74 -16.48 33.30
CA ASN A 202 8.00 -17.71 32.95
C ASN A 202 7.21 -17.65 31.62
N GLY A 203 7.78 -17.04 30.58
CA GLY A 203 7.14 -16.93 29.25
C GLY A 203 6.15 -15.77 29.09
N SER A 204 5.85 -15.03 30.16
CA SER A 204 5.12 -13.77 30.10
C SER A 204 6.10 -12.59 30.10
N PHE A 205 5.87 -11.63 29.22
CA PHE A 205 6.74 -10.46 29.05
C PHE A 205 6.03 -9.17 29.42
N THR A 206 6.79 -8.25 30.02
CA THR A 206 6.37 -6.87 30.33
C THR A 206 7.33 -5.90 29.64
N LEU A 207 6.80 -4.74 29.22
CA LEU A 207 7.60 -3.71 28.58
C LEU A 207 8.14 -2.71 29.61
N ARG A 208 9.47 -2.57 29.66
CA ARG A 208 10.19 -1.52 30.40
C ARG A 208 10.27 -0.20 29.62
N ILE A 209 9.99 -0.26 28.33
CA ILE A 209 9.95 0.88 27.41
C ILE A 209 8.50 1.23 27.04
N PRO A 210 8.24 2.45 26.54
CA PRO A 210 6.94 2.78 25.96
C PRO A 210 6.58 1.85 24.82
N ILE A 211 5.30 1.50 24.72
CA ILE A 211 4.78 0.63 23.66
C ILE A 211 4.99 1.21 22.26
N SER A 212 4.99 2.55 22.11
CA SER A 212 5.28 3.21 20.84
C SER A 212 6.68 2.86 20.33
N LEU A 213 7.69 2.93 21.21
CA LEU A 213 9.07 2.58 20.87
C LEU A 213 9.20 1.09 20.50
N PHE A 214 8.50 0.20 21.21
CA PHE A 214 8.48 -1.22 20.87
C PHE A 214 7.82 -1.45 19.50
N ASN A 215 6.69 -0.79 19.24
CA ASN A 215 6.02 -0.86 17.94
C ASN A 215 6.91 -0.31 16.82
N SER A 216 7.68 0.76 17.04
CA SER A 216 8.64 1.27 16.06
C SER A 216 9.77 0.29 15.73
N ILE A 217 10.17 -0.58 16.67
CA ILE A 217 11.10 -1.69 16.36
C ILE A 217 10.42 -2.71 15.46
N LEU A 218 9.19 -3.12 15.80
CA LEU A 218 8.45 -4.10 15.02
C LEU A 218 8.11 -3.58 13.61
N ASP A 219 7.73 -2.31 13.50
CA ASP A 219 7.44 -1.61 12.24
C ASP A 219 8.68 -1.55 11.36
N LEU A 220 9.85 -1.22 11.93
CA LEU A 220 11.12 -1.27 11.20
C LEU A 220 11.43 -2.68 10.69
N LEU A 221 11.26 -3.71 11.53
CA LEU A 221 11.52 -5.10 11.12
C LEU A 221 10.54 -5.54 10.03
N TYR A 222 9.26 -5.22 10.16
CA TYR A 222 8.21 -5.57 9.19
C TYR A 222 8.41 -4.85 7.84
N ASP A 223 8.59 -3.53 7.86
CA ASP A 223 8.68 -2.72 6.64
C ASP A 223 9.90 -3.09 5.81
N LEU A 224 11.09 -3.09 6.43
CA LEU A 224 12.32 -3.33 5.70
C LEU A 224 12.42 -4.79 5.22
N SER A 225 11.85 -5.75 5.95
CA SER A 225 11.76 -7.14 5.47
C SER A 225 10.79 -7.29 4.32
N SER A 226 9.66 -6.57 4.32
CA SER A 226 8.71 -6.56 3.20
C SER A 226 9.27 -5.97 1.90
N GLU A 227 10.28 -5.10 1.99
CA GLU A 227 10.92 -4.47 0.83
C GLU A 227 12.17 -5.20 0.31
N SER A 228 12.86 -5.98 1.15
CA SER A 228 14.21 -6.47 0.82
C SER A 228 14.56 -7.84 1.40
N LEU A 229 14.82 -8.79 0.51
CA LEU A 229 15.39 -10.10 0.87
C LEU A 229 16.77 -9.96 1.54
N ASP A 230 17.63 -9.05 1.06
CA ASP A 230 18.94 -8.78 1.68
C ASP A 230 18.80 -8.34 3.15
N PHE A 231 17.69 -7.69 3.51
CA PHE A 231 17.42 -7.29 4.90
C PHE A 231 17.01 -8.50 5.74
N ILE A 232 16.15 -9.39 5.21
CA ILE A 232 15.77 -10.64 5.87
C ILE A 232 17.01 -11.51 6.13
N GLU A 233 17.90 -11.62 5.15
CA GLU A 233 19.17 -12.35 5.29
C GLU A 233 20.05 -11.73 6.38
N ALA A 234 20.17 -10.41 6.41
CA ALA A 234 20.94 -9.70 7.42
C ALA A 234 20.39 -9.89 8.84
N VAL A 235 19.06 -9.82 9.03
CA VAL A 235 18.41 -10.09 10.33
C VAL A 235 18.61 -11.55 10.74
N THR A 236 18.52 -12.49 9.79
CA THR A 236 18.71 -13.92 10.04
C THR A 236 20.16 -14.25 10.43
N ALA A 237 21.13 -13.51 9.88
CA ALA A 237 22.54 -13.63 10.22
C ALA A 237 22.91 -13.00 11.58
N ASP A 238 22.10 -12.08 12.09
CA ASP A 238 22.29 -11.46 13.41
C ASP A 238 21.87 -12.43 14.52
N SER A 239 22.78 -12.73 15.45
CA SER A 239 22.54 -13.74 16.50
C SER A 239 21.37 -13.38 17.42
N TYR A 240 21.20 -12.10 17.76
CA TYR A 240 20.13 -11.70 18.67
C TYR A 240 18.82 -11.51 17.90
N LEU A 241 18.85 -10.77 16.80
CA LEU A 241 17.62 -10.43 16.07
C LEU A 241 16.97 -11.67 15.45
N SER A 242 17.75 -12.67 15.01
CA SER A 242 17.22 -13.95 14.54
C SER A 242 16.44 -14.69 15.63
N GLU A 243 16.99 -14.78 16.85
CA GLU A 243 16.32 -15.41 17.98
C GLU A 243 15.10 -14.60 18.44
N PHE A 244 15.24 -13.27 18.48
CA PHE A 244 14.18 -12.34 18.83
C PHE A 244 12.96 -12.51 17.92
N VAL A 245 13.15 -12.43 16.60
CA VAL A 245 12.07 -12.57 15.60
C VAL A 245 11.38 -13.94 15.70
N LYS A 246 12.15 -15.02 15.89
CA LYS A 246 11.61 -16.38 16.06
C LYS A 246 10.77 -16.53 17.32
N ALA A 247 11.14 -15.83 18.39
CA ALA A 247 10.44 -15.92 19.67
C ALA A 247 9.16 -15.07 19.72
N LEU A 248 9.09 -13.95 18.97
CA LEU A 248 7.99 -12.97 18.99
C LEU A 248 6.57 -13.59 19.01
N PRO A 249 6.20 -14.54 18.12
CA PRO A 249 4.83 -15.08 18.08
C PRO A 249 4.42 -15.84 19.35
N THR A 250 5.40 -16.32 20.12
CA THR A 250 5.19 -17.08 21.36
C THR A 250 5.25 -16.19 22.60
N MET A 251 5.67 -14.93 22.48
CA MET A 251 5.78 -14.01 23.60
C MET A 251 4.40 -13.50 24.04
N GLN A 252 4.00 -13.83 25.27
CA GLN A 252 2.79 -13.24 25.87
C GLN A 252 3.11 -11.88 26.48
N ILE A 253 3.06 -10.83 25.64
CA ILE A 253 3.33 -9.45 26.05
C ILE A 253 2.05 -8.86 26.68
N THR A 254 2.04 -8.73 28.00
CA THR A 254 0.88 -8.26 28.78
C THR A 254 0.44 -6.83 28.49
N THR A 255 1.33 -6.02 27.91
CA THR A 255 1.10 -4.61 27.59
C THR A 255 0.84 -4.39 26.11
N ALA A 256 0.81 -5.45 25.29
CA ALA A 256 0.60 -5.33 23.85
C ALA A 256 -0.75 -4.68 23.54
N ASN A 257 -0.73 -3.77 22.55
CA ASN A 257 -1.94 -3.22 21.94
C ASN A 257 -2.20 -3.91 20.61
N GLU A 258 -3.26 -3.49 19.94
CA GLU A 258 -3.70 -4.03 18.67
C GLU A 258 -2.59 -3.94 17.61
N LEU A 259 -1.91 -2.79 17.53
CA LEU A 259 -0.79 -2.59 16.61
C LEU A 259 0.38 -3.53 16.89
N THR A 260 0.73 -3.76 18.17
CA THR A 260 1.78 -4.74 18.54
C THR A 260 1.41 -6.14 18.05
N GLY A 261 0.16 -6.56 18.26
CA GLY A 261 -0.33 -7.89 17.86
C GLY A 261 -0.25 -8.08 16.35
N VAL A 262 -0.72 -7.09 15.58
CA VAL A 262 -0.70 -7.14 14.11
C VAL A 262 0.73 -7.13 13.57
N LEU A 263 1.61 -6.25 14.07
CA LEU A 263 3.00 -6.17 13.62
C LEU A 263 3.79 -7.45 13.91
N ILE A 264 3.55 -8.13 15.03
CA ILE A 264 4.17 -9.44 15.31
C ILE A 264 3.81 -10.46 14.24
N GLN A 265 2.54 -10.53 13.82
CA GLN A 265 2.13 -11.42 12.74
C GLN A 265 2.71 -10.99 11.40
N GLY A 266 2.84 -9.69 11.15
CA GLY A 266 3.46 -9.13 9.95
C GLY A 266 4.93 -9.53 9.83
N VAL A 267 5.71 -9.36 10.91
CA VAL A 267 7.11 -9.81 10.96
C VAL A 267 7.18 -11.32 10.75
N LEU A 268 6.35 -12.13 11.43
CA LEU A 268 6.33 -13.57 11.22
C LEU A 268 6.10 -13.94 9.75
N LEU A 269 5.13 -13.30 9.09
CA LEU A 269 4.81 -13.56 7.68
C LEU A 269 6.03 -13.34 6.78
N GLN A 270 6.77 -12.24 6.97
CA GLN A 270 7.93 -11.92 6.12
C GLN A 270 9.08 -12.93 6.28
N PHE A 271 9.25 -13.51 7.46
CA PHE A 271 10.32 -14.49 7.73
C PHE A 271 9.93 -15.93 7.39
N LEU A 272 8.64 -16.21 7.16
CA LEU A 272 8.18 -17.47 6.58
C LEU A 272 8.27 -17.44 5.04
N ASP A 273 8.00 -16.29 4.43
CA ASP A 273 7.97 -16.08 2.96
C ASP A 273 7.30 -17.26 2.22
N SER A 274 8.03 -17.94 1.33
CA SER A 274 7.49 -19.04 0.52
C SER A 274 7.35 -20.35 1.30
N ASP A 275 7.97 -20.49 2.47
CA ASP A 275 7.94 -21.70 3.30
C ASP A 275 6.70 -21.78 4.21
N ILE A 276 5.74 -20.85 4.05
CA ILE A 276 4.53 -20.78 4.87
C ILE A 276 3.61 -21.99 4.68
N THR A 277 3.25 -22.66 5.77
CA THR A 277 2.28 -23.75 5.76
C THR A 277 0.84 -23.23 5.80
N SER A 278 -0.12 -24.06 5.37
CA SER A 278 -1.55 -23.72 5.45
C SER A 278 -2.02 -23.39 6.88
N GLU A 279 -1.47 -24.08 7.88
CA GLU A 279 -1.79 -23.84 9.30
C GLU A 279 -1.25 -22.49 9.78
N GLN A 280 -0.01 -22.16 9.41
CA GLN A 280 0.60 -20.87 9.73
C GLN A 280 -0.13 -19.72 9.05
N ALA A 281 -0.46 -19.87 7.77
CA ALA A 281 -1.24 -18.87 7.03
C ALA A 281 -2.61 -18.62 7.68
N ASN A 282 -3.31 -19.69 8.06
CA ASN A 282 -4.59 -19.58 8.76
C ASN A 282 -4.43 -18.88 10.13
N ALA A 283 -3.44 -19.29 10.92
CA ALA A 283 -3.18 -18.69 12.22
C ALA A 283 -2.88 -17.19 12.10
N ILE A 284 -2.04 -16.78 11.15
CA ILE A 284 -1.73 -15.37 10.88
C ILE A 284 -3.00 -14.59 10.55
N ILE A 285 -3.80 -15.06 9.58
CA ILE A 285 -5.04 -14.40 9.15
C ILE A 285 -6.03 -14.25 10.31
N VAL A 286 -6.25 -15.32 11.08
CA VAL A 286 -7.18 -15.31 12.22
C VAL A 286 -6.67 -14.36 13.32
N ASN A 287 -5.37 -14.39 13.63
CA ASN A 287 -4.78 -13.54 14.66
C ASN A 287 -4.87 -12.06 14.30
N VAL A 288 -4.55 -11.66 13.06
CA VAL A 288 -4.64 -10.24 12.67
C VAL A 288 -6.08 -9.75 12.63
N CYS A 289 -7.04 -10.57 12.17
CA CYS A 289 -8.45 -10.19 12.14
C CYS A 289 -9.05 -10.08 13.54
N SER A 290 -8.78 -11.04 14.43
CA SER A 290 -9.26 -10.99 15.81
C SER A 290 -8.67 -9.84 16.62
N THR A 291 -7.43 -9.45 16.30
CA THR A 291 -6.77 -8.30 16.95
C THR A 291 -7.50 -6.98 16.69
N ILE A 292 -8.13 -6.82 15.52
CA ILE A 292 -8.85 -5.58 15.15
C ILE A 292 -10.37 -5.66 15.37
N GLU A 293 -10.90 -6.81 15.78
CA GLU A 293 -12.36 -7.06 15.85
C GLU A 293 -13.10 -6.07 16.76
N ASN A 294 -12.47 -5.64 17.85
CA ASN A 294 -13.10 -4.77 18.86
C ASN A 294 -12.90 -3.27 18.59
N ILE A 295 -12.30 -2.89 17.46
CA ILE A 295 -12.04 -1.48 17.13
C ILE A 295 -13.35 -0.81 16.71
N ASN A 296 -13.75 0.24 17.44
CA ASN A 296 -14.92 1.03 17.09
C ASN A 296 -14.59 2.05 15.99
N LEU A 297 -14.95 1.74 14.75
CA LEU A 297 -14.69 2.56 13.57
C LEU A 297 -15.31 3.96 13.65
N GLU A 298 -16.56 4.08 14.13
CA GLU A 298 -17.26 5.36 14.23
C GLU A 298 -16.58 6.29 15.25
N GLN A 299 -16.20 5.76 16.41
CA GLN A 299 -15.47 6.50 17.43
C GLN A 299 -14.09 6.93 16.91
N MET A 300 -13.38 6.03 16.23
CA MET A 300 -12.07 6.29 15.65
C MET A 300 -12.13 7.45 14.65
N LYS A 301 -13.07 7.39 13.68
CA LYS A 301 -13.28 8.45 12.69
C LYS A 301 -13.62 9.78 13.34
N LYS A 302 -14.54 9.76 14.32
CA LYS A 302 -14.96 10.97 15.02
C LYS A 302 -13.78 11.69 15.67
N VAL A 303 -12.91 10.95 16.37
CA VAL A 303 -11.73 11.51 17.05
C VAL A 303 -10.68 12.03 16.06
N LEU A 304 -10.52 11.38 14.90
CA LEU A 304 -9.59 11.82 13.86
C LEU A 304 -10.11 13.04 13.08
N SER A 305 -11.43 13.21 13.00
CA SER A 305 -12.03 14.39 12.39
C SER A 305 -11.86 15.62 13.29
N ASN A 306 -11.10 16.62 12.85
CA ASN A 306 -10.79 17.82 13.64
C ASN A 306 -12.01 18.72 13.96
N ALA A 307 -13.21 18.41 13.42
CA ALA A 307 -14.36 19.30 13.39
C ALA A 307 -15.04 19.50 14.74
N ASP A 308 -15.21 18.45 15.54
CA ASP A 308 -15.94 18.53 16.81
C ASP A 308 -15.07 19.16 17.92
N ILE A 309 -13.75 18.98 17.84
CA ILE A 309 -12.80 19.40 18.87
C ILE A 309 -12.56 20.91 18.84
N ASP A 310 -12.50 21.49 17.64
CA ASP A 310 -12.45 22.94 17.46
C ASP A 310 -13.69 23.64 18.03
N SER A 311 -14.81 22.93 18.17
CA SER A 311 -16.02 23.44 18.82
C SER A 311 -15.93 23.30 20.35
N GLU A 312 -15.56 22.12 20.86
CA GLU A 312 -15.47 21.86 22.31
C GLU A 312 -14.37 22.67 23.01
N LEU A 313 -13.25 22.96 22.33
CA LEU A 313 -12.17 23.79 22.85
C LEU A 313 -12.55 25.28 22.88
N LYS A 314 -13.40 25.76 21.96
CA LYS A 314 -13.88 27.16 21.94
C LYS A 314 -14.83 27.48 23.09
N ASP A 315 -15.60 26.49 23.54
CA ASP A 315 -16.61 26.66 24.59
C ASP A 315 -16.06 26.40 26.00
N SER A 316 -14.77 26.08 26.14
CA SER A 316 -14.14 25.72 27.42
C SER A 316 -13.44 26.91 28.11
N SER A 317 -13.46 26.95 29.44
CA SER A 317 -12.74 27.97 30.23
C SER A 317 -11.22 27.71 30.27
N ASN A 318 -10.40 28.77 30.31
CA ASN A 318 -8.93 28.71 30.22
C ASN A 318 -8.25 27.69 31.15
N ASP A 319 -8.81 27.44 32.34
CA ASP A 319 -8.23 26.50 33.32
C ASP A 319 -8.52 25.01 32.99
N GLN A 320 -9.55 24.72 32.19
CA GLN A 320 -9.90 23.35 31.77
C GLN A 320 -9.31 22.97 30.40
N ILE A 321 -8.87 23.96 29.62
CA ILE A 321 -8.35 23.78 28.26
C ILE A 321 -7.12 22.86 28.25
N SER A 322 -6.16 23.05 29.17
CA SER A 322 -4.92 22.26 29.19
C SER A 322 -5.16 20.77 29.47
N GLY A 323 -6.09 20.44 30.37
CA GLY A 323 -6.49 19.07 30.67
C GLY A 323 -7.23 18.40 29.50
N LYS A 324 -8.14 19.14 28.86
CA LYS A 324 -8.87 18.67 27.67
C LYS A 324 -7.95 18.43 26.47
N ILE A 325 -6.97 19.32 26.23
CA ILE A 325 -5.97 19.13 25.16
C ILE A 325 -5.17 17.84 25.39
N LYS A 326 -4.76 17.57 26.62
CA LYS A 326 -3.99 16.36 26.94
C LYS A 326 -4.80 15.08 26.71
N GLU A 327 -6.06 15.07 27.14
CA GLU A 327 -6.96 13.93 26.92
C GLU A 327 -7.26 13.75 25.43
N PHE A 328 -7.50 14.84 24.70
CA PHE A 328 -7.70 14.82 23.26
C PHE A 328 -6.50 14.23 22.51
N ASN A 329 -5.28 14.67 22.83
CA ASN A 329 -4.06 14.13 22.22
C ASN A 329 -3.90 12.63 22.48
N LYS A 330 -4.29 12.16 23.67
CA LYS A 330 -4.28 10.73 24.00
C LYS A 330 -5.30 9.95 23.18
N GLN A 331 -6.52 10.48 23.04
CA GLN A 331 -7.57 9.85 22.22
C GLN A 331 -7.17 9.83 20.74
N ARG A 332 -6.57 10.90 20.22
CA ARG A 332 -6.07 10.98 18.84
C ARG A 332 -4.94 9.98 18.59
N ALA A 333 -4.00 9.86 19.52
CA ALA A 333 -2.94 8.86 19.43
C ALA A 333 -3.50 7.43 19.42
N LEU A 334 -4.52 7.15 20.25
CA LEU A 334 -5.21 5.86 20.27
C LEU A 334 -5.95 5.60 18.94
N ALA A 335 -6.70 6.58 18.43
CA ALA A 335 -7.43 6.46 17.17
C ALA A 335 -6.48 6.27 15.97
N ALA A 336 -5.35 6.98 15.94
CA ALA A 336 -4.31 6.80 14.92
C ALA A 336 -3.70 5.40 14.97
N MET A 337 -3.44 4.86 16.17
CA MET A 337 -2.96 3.50 16.37
C MET A 337 -3.98 2.46 15.87
N HIS A 338 -5.27 2.64 16.16
CA HIS A 338 -6.33 1.77 15.65
C HIS A 338 -6.43 1.82 14.11
N LEU A 339 -6.32 3.01 13.52
CA LEU A 339 -6.30 3.19 12.07
C LEU A 339 -5.14 2.39 11.46
N GLN A 340 -3.92 2.60 11.97
CA GLN A 340 -2.74 1.88 11.51
C GLN A 340 -2.87 0.36 11.70
N SER A 341 -3.46 -0.10 12.81
CA SER A 341 -3.68 -1.53 13.07
C SER A 341 -4.55 -2.17 11.99
N ILE A 342 -5.62 -1.49 11.56
CA ILE A 342 -6.50 -1.99 10.50
C ILE A 342 -5.80 -1.98 9.14
N GLU A 343 -5.07 -0.91 8.82
CA GLU A 343 -4.33 -0.80 7.56
C GLU A 343 -3.29 -1.92 7.42
N VAL A 344 -2.48 -2.14 8.47
CA VAL A 344 -1.46 -3.20 8.48
C VAL A 344 -2.13 -4.58 8.45
N THR A 345 -3.27 -4.79 9.12
CA THR A 345 -4.02 -6.05 9.00
C THR A 345 -4.43 -6.34 7.56
N LEU A 346 -4.97 -5.36 6.83
CA LEU A 346 -5.35 -5.54 5.42
C LEU A 346 -4.14 -5.82 4.52
N ASP A 347 -3.01 -5.17 4.79
CA ASP A 347 -1.76 -5.39 4.06
C ASP A 347 -1.20 -6.81 4.32
N ILE A 348 -1.22 -7.29 5.57
CA ILE A 348 -0.81 -8.65 5.97
C ILE A 348 -1.73 -9.71 5.37
N VAL A 349 -3.05 -9.51 5.41
CA VAL A 349 -4.02 -10.42 4.80
C VAL A 349 -3.75 -10.51 3.29
N THR A 350 -3.58 -9.38 2.62
CA THR A 350 -3.26 -9.33 1.18
C THR A 350 -1.98 -10.11 0.87
N ALA A 351 -0.90 -9.86 1.62
CA ALA A 351 0.37 -10.57 1.44
C ALA A 351 0.24 -12.09 1.72
N SER A 352 -0.57 -12.47 2.70
CA SER A 352 -0.87 -13.87 3.00
C SER A 352 -1.57 -14.55 1.84
N LEU A 353 -2.57 -13.89 1.23
CA LEU A 353 -3.28 -14.42 0.05
C LEU A 353 -2.35 -14.65 -1.13
N GLU A 354 -1.41 -13.73 -1.38
CA GLU A 354 -0.41 -13.86 -2.44
C GLU A 354 0.53 -15.05 -2.21
N LEU A 355 1.01 -15.25 -0.97
CA LEU A 355 1.88 -16.38 -0.62
C LEU A 355 1.14 -17.72 -0.70
N ILE A 356 -0.11 -17.77 -0.25
CA ILE A 356 -0.96 -18.94 -0.38
C ILE A 356 -1.16 -19.29 -1.86
N ALA A 357 -1.45 -18.30 -2.71
CA ALA A 357 -1.62 -18.52 -4.14
C ALA A 357 -0.33 -19.07 -4.78
N ALA A 358 0.83 -18.48 -4.45
CA ALA A 358 2.12 -18.95 -4.94
C ALA A 358 2.41 -20.40 -4.54
N ASN A 359 2.13 -20.77 -3.29
CA ASN A 359 2.32 -22.14 -2.80
C ASN A 359 1.36 -23.14 -3.45
N SER A 360 0.12 -22.73 -3.72
CA SER A 360 -0.84 -23.57 -4.45
C SER A 360 -0.41 -23.79 -5.91
N GLU A 361 0.11 -22.76 -6.59
CA GLU A 361 0.60 -22.88 -7.97
C GLU A 361 1.86 -23.76 -8.07
N ALA A 362 2.70 -23.76 -7.02
CA ALA A 362 3.90 -24.58 -6.95
C ALA A 362 3.64 -26.07 -6.66
N GLY A 363 2.37 -26.49 -6.48
CA GLY A 363 2.00 -27.86 -6.13
C GLY A 363 2.27 -28.20 -4.66
N GLY A 364 2.13 -27.21 -3.77
CA GLY A 364 2.30 -27.36 -2.32
C GLY A 364 1.26 -28.29 -1.66
N GLU A 365 1.36 -28.41 -0.34
CA GLU A 365 0.46 -29.27 0.45
C GLU A 365 -1.02 -28.88 0.28
N PRO A 366 -1.95 -29.86 0.32
CA PRO A 366 -3.37 -29.58 0.24
C PRO A 366 -3.81 -28.64 1.37
N MET A 367 -4.64 -27.66 1.03
CA MET A 367 -5.11 -26.68 2.00
C MET A 367 -5.91 -27.34 3.13
N ASN A 368 -5.61 -26.91 4.36
CA ASN A 368 -6.37 -27.31 5.53
C ASN A 368 -7.78 -26.68 5.50
N THR A 369 -8.78 -27.45 5.93
CA THR A 369 -10.18 -27.03 6.08
C THR A 369 -10.37 -25.72 6.85
N ASP A 370 -9.57 -25.48 7.89
CA ASP A 370 -9.65 -24.24 8.67
C ASP A 370 -9.27 -23.02 7.84
N LEU A 371 -8.22 -23.14 7.01
CA LEU A 371 -7.82 -22.07 6.11
C LEU A 371 -8.93 -21.79 5.08
N ILE A 372 -9.49 -22.83 4.46
CA ILE A 372 -10.60 -22.70 3.51
C ILE A 372 -11.79 -21.98 4.16
N ARG A 373 -12.14 -22.32 5.41
CA ARG A 373 -13.21 -21.63 6.16
C ARG A 373 -12.87 -20.17 6.42
N SER A 374 -11.64 -19.85 6.82
CA SER A 374 -11.20 -18.47 7.01
C SER A 374 -11.28 -17.65 5.71
N LEU A 375 -10.88 -18.24 4.59
CA LEU A 375 -10.96 -17.61 3.27
C LEU A 375 -12.41 -17.39 2.83
N THR A 376 -13.28 -18.40 2.96
CA THR A 376 -14.63 -18.40 2.38
C THR A 376 -15.71 -17.79 3.27
N VAL A 377 -15.49 -17.67 4.58
CA VAL A 377 -16.48 -17.16 5.54
C VAL A 377 -15.96 -15.94 6.28
N SER A 378 -14.83 -16.07 6.98
CA SER A 378 -14.35 -15.03 7.90
C SER A 378 -13.86 -13.77 7.17
N LEU A 379 -12.98 -13.92 6.18
CA LEU A 379 -12.40 -12.79 5.45
C LEU A 379 -13.45 -11.95 4.69
N PRO A 380 -14.41 -12.55 3.96
CA PRO A 380 -15.49 -11.80 3.33
C PRO A 380 -16.26 -10.89 4.28
N VAL A 381 -16.54 -11.36 5.49
CA VAL A 381 -17.25 -10.57 6.51
C VAL A 381 -16.39 -9.39 6.97
N VAL A 382 -15.10 -9.61 7.21
CA VAL A 382 -14.15 -8.54 7.56
C VAL A 382 -14.04 -7.51 6.44
N PHE A 383 -13.97 -7.95 5.18
CA PHE A 383 -13.90 -7.04 4.04
C PHE A 383 -15.19 -6.24 3.89
N GLN A 384 -16.36 -6.84 4.10
CA GLN A 384 -17.63 -6.13 4.06
C GLN A 384 -17.75 -5.07 5.17
N SER A 385 -17.27 -5.36 6.39
CA SER A 385 -17.35 -4.42 7.51
C SER A 385 -16.39 -3.23 7.36
N LEU A 386 -15.25 -3.43 6.70
CA LEU A 386 -14.23 -2.40 6.48
C LEU A 386 -14.35 -1.67 5.14
N PHE A 387 -15.24 -2.13 4.24
CA PHE A 387 -15.26 -1.68 2.85
C PHE A 387 -15.39 -0.17 2.71
N ASP A 388 -16.34 0.47 3.40
CA ASP A 388 -16.64 1.89 3.19
C ASP A 388 -15.52 2.82 3.66
N ASP A 389 -14.73 2.37 4.63
CA ASP A 389 -13.68 3.16 5.28
C ASP A 389 -12.30 2.90 4.70
N PHE A 390 -12.07 1.70 4.16
CA PHE A 390 -10.78 1.25 3.66
C PHE A 390 -10.86 0.76 2.20
N LYS A 391 -11.75 1.36 1.39
CA LYS A 391 -12.11 0.94 0.01
C LYS A 391 -10.92 0.44 -0.81
N VAL A 392 -9.87 1.25 -0.94
CA VAL A 392 -8.70 0.90 -1.77
C VAL A 392 -8.02 -0.39 -1.29
N ARG A 393 -7.71 -0.50 0.02
CA ARG A 393 -7.05 -1.70 0.58
C ARG A 393 -7.96 -2.91 0.55
N VAL A 394 -9.24 -2.73 0.84
CA VAL A 394 -10.25 -3.81 0.79
C VAL A 394 -10.44 -4.32 -0.64
N LEU A 395 -10.44 -3.46 -1.66
CA LEU A 395 -10.52 -3.88 -3.06
C LEU A 395 -9.26 -4.63 -3.51
N ILE A 396 -8.07 -4.22 -3.05
CA ILE A 396 -6.83 -4.96 -3.30
C ILE A 396 -6.91 -6.36 -2.66
N ALA A 397 -7.38 -6.44 -1.42
CA ALA A 397 -7.54 -7.71 -0.72
C ALA A 397 -8.59 -8.61 -1.39
N TRP A 398 -9.73 -8.05 -1.81
CA TRP A 398 -10.75 -8.75 -2.61
C TRP A 398 -10.20 -9.26 -3.92
N ASN A 399 -9.48 -8.43 -4.68
CA ASN A 399 -8.89 -8.85 -5.94
C ASN A 399 -7.98 -10.07 -5.74
N ASN A 400 -7.08 -10.02 -4.75
CA ASN A 400 -6.20 -11.15 -4.43
C ASN A 400 -6.98 -12.40 -3.98
N LEU A 401 -8.05 -12.24 -3.18
CA LEU A 401 -8.89 -13.34 -2.73
C LEU A 401 -9.64 -14.00 -3.91
N LEU A 402 -10.18 -13.21 -4.84
CA LEU A 402 -10.90 -13.72 -6.01
C LEU A 402 -9.96 -14.46 -6.97
N TRP A 403 -8.76 -13.93 -7.21
CA TRP A 403 -7.75 -14.65 -7.99
C TRP A 403 -7.32 -15.95 -7.29
N LEU A 404 -7.17 -15.94 -5.97
CA LEU A 404 -6.90 -17.15 -5.20
C LEU A 404 -8.04 -18.18 -5.34
N TYR A 405 -9.30 -17.76 -5.33
CA TYR A 405 -10.43 -18.66 -5.56
C TYR A 405 -10.38 -19.32 -6.95
N LEU A 406 -10.00 -18.58 -8.00
CA LEU A 406 -9.79 -19.16 -9.32
C LEU A 406 -8.67 -20.20 -9.32
N THR A 407 -7.54 -19.92 -8.64
CA THR A 407 -6.44 -20.89 -8.49
C THR A 407 -6.88 -22.16 -7.74
N LEU A 408 -7.67 -21.99 -6.69
CA LEU A 408 -8.14 -23.08 -5.82
C LEU A 408 -9.40 -23.78 -6.34
N GLN A 409 -9.98 -23.32 -7.45
CA GLN A 409 -11.27 -23.79 -7.98
C GLN A 409 -12.42 -23.66 -6.96
N ILE A 410 -12.40 -22.60 -6.14
CA ILE A 410 -13.50 -22.25 -5.24
C ILE A 410 -14.53 -21.43 -6.01
N ASN A 411 -15.77 -21.90 -6.06
CA ASN A 411 -16.84 -21.15 -6.69
C ASN A 411 -17.37 -20.03 -5.78
N PHE A 412 -16.83 -18.82 -5.97
CA PHE A 412 -17.25 -17.63 -5.21
C PHE A 412 -18.76 -17.35 -5.32
N LEU A 413 -19.36 -17.67 -6.47
CA LEU A 413 -20.76 -17.34 -6.77
C LEU A 413 -21.76 -18.22 -6.01
N GLU A 414 -21.29 -19.36 -5.47
CA GLU A 414 -22.06 -20.31 -4.67
C GLU A 414 -21.76 -20.20 -3.17
N LEU A 415 -20.90 -19.27 -2.75
CA LEU A 415 -20.65 -19.06 -1.32
C LEU A 415 -21.91 -18.54 -0.59
N PRO A 416 -22.04 -18.84 0.72
CA PRO A 416 -23.19 -18.42 1.50
C PRO A 416 -23.44 -16.91 1.49
N ASN A 417 -24.68 -16.51 1.80
CA ASN A 417 -25.10 -15.11 1.98
C ASN A 417 -24.96 -14.20 0.74
N GLU A 418 -24.81 -14.79 -0.46
CA GLU A 418 -24.77 -14.04 -1.72
C GLU A 418 -23.75 -12.88 -1.71
N ILE A 419 -22.60 -13.11 -1.06
CA ILE A 419 -21.54 -12.11 -0.83
C ILE A 419 -21.11 -11.43 -2.13
N TRP A 420 -21.09 -12.18 -3.24
CA TRP A 420 -20.74 -11.66 -4.56
C TRP A 420 -21.73 -10.60 -5.06
N GLN A 421 -23.03 -10.71 -4.74
CA GLN A 421 -24.03 -9.71 -5.11
C GLN A 421 -23.79 -8.42 -4.34
N THR A 422 -23.60 -8.52 -3.02
CA THR A 422 -23.26 -7.36 -2.18
C THR A 422 -21.97 -6.68 -2.65
N LEU A 423 -20.96 -7.45 -3.03
CA LEU A 423 -19.72 -6.92 -3.59
C LEU A 423 -19.98 -6.19 -4.90
N TRP A 424 -20.74 -6.79 -5.82
CA TRP A 424 -21.09 -6.17 -7.11
C TRP A 424 -21.88 -4.87 -6.97
N GLU A 425 -22.86 -4.84 -6.07
CA GLU A 425 -23.67 -3.64 -5.79
C GLU A 425 -22.79 -2.49 -5.28
N ARG A 426 -21.79 -2.79 -4.43
CA ARG A 426 -20.84 -1.78 -3.96
C ARG A 426 -19.84 -1.32 -5.02
N LEU A 427 -19.44 -2.19 -5.95
CA LEU A 427 -18.59 -1.82 -7.09
C LEU A 427 -19.32 -0.91 -8.08
N SER A 428 -20.60 -1.20 -8.30
CA SER A 428 -21.46 -0.52 -9.28
C SER A 428 -22.07 0.79 -8.75
N ALA A 429 -21.86 1.11 -7.47
CA ALA A 429 -22.29 2.37 -6.91
C ALA A 429 -21.53 3.53 -7.58
N ASN A 430 -22.27 4.41 -8.26
CA ASN A 430 -21.73 5.60 -8.90
C ASN A 430 -21.40 6.67 -7.84
N ASP A 431 -20.14 7.05 -7.76
CA ASP A 431 -19.70 8.20 -6.97
C ASP A 431 -18.66 8.99 -7.79
N GLU A 432 -19.06 10.18 -8.27
CA GLU A 432 -18.22 11.03 -9.11
C GLU A 432 -16.90 11.43 -8.45
N THR A 433 -16.82 11.38 -7.12
CA THR A 433 -15.57 11.67 -6.40
C THR A 433 -14.63 10.48 -6.41
N GLU A 434 -15.17 9.27 -6.37
CA GLU A 434 -14.42 8.02 -6.48
C GLU A 434 -13.85 7.80 -7.88
N ASP A 435 -14.60 8.21 -8.91
CA ASP A 435 -14.19 8.06 -10.31
C ASP A 435 -13.00 8.96 -10.68
N LYS A 436 -12.57 9.87 -9.80
CA LYS A 436 -11.34 10.65 -9.97
C LYS A 436 -10.13 10.04 -9.27
N ASP A 437 -10.34 9.10 -8.36
CA ASP A 437 -9.26 8.41 -7.66
C ASP A 437 -8.79 7.20 -8.49
N LEU A 438 -7.60 7.31 -9.09
CA LEU A 438 -7.01 6.23 -9.87
C LEU A 438 -6.89 4.93 -9.06
N SER A 439 -6.47 4.99 -7.79
CA SER A 439 -6.26 3.79 -6.98
C SER A 439 -7.57 3.05 -6.74
N LEU A 440 -8.66 3.80 -6.58
CA LEU A 440 -9.99 3.23 -6.45
C LEU A 440 -10.51 2.64 -7.77
N ARG A 441 -10.33 3.35 -8.89
CA ARG A 441 -10.65 2.84 -10.24
C ARG A 441 -9.95 1.54 -10.55
N LEU A 442 -8.63 1.48 -10.31
CA LEU A 442 -7.85 0.26 -10.48
C LEU A 442 -8.41 -0.86 -9.61
N GLY A 443 -8.67 -0.58 -8.33
CA GLY A 443 -9.31 -1.54 -7.40
C GLY A 443 -10.62 -2.10 -7.95
N LYS A 444 -11.55 -1.24 -8.36
CA LYS A 444 -12.85 -1.63 -8.93
C LYS A 444 -12.65 -2.50 -10.18
N LEU A 445 -11.85 -2.04 -11.15
CA LEU A 445 -11.58 -2.78 -12.39
C LEU A 445 -10.93 -4.15 -12.15
N GLY A 446 -10.02 -4.24 -11.18
CA GLY A 446 -9.38 -5.51 -10.82
C GLY A 446 -10.36 -6.53 -10.26
N VAL A 447 -11.20 -6.10 -9.31
CA VAL A 447 -12.25 -6.96 -8.72
C VAL A 447 -13.29 -7.34 -9.77
N THR A 448 -13.74 -6.39 -10.61
CA THR A 448 -14.65 -6.67 -11.74
C THR A 448 -14.05 -7.70 -12.70
N TRP A 449 -12.77 -7.57 -13.04
CA TRP A 449 -12.09 -8.52 -13.91
C TRP A 449 -12.07 -9.93 -13.33
N ALA A 450 -11.65 -10.06 -12.07
CA ALA A 450 -11.60 -11.35 -11.38
C ALA A 450 -12.99 -11.98 -11.25
N LEU A 451 -14.02 -11.20 -10.89
CA LEU A 451 -15.40 -11.65 -10.78
C LEU A 451 -15.94 -12.16 -12.13
N LEU A 452 -15.71 -11.43 -13.21
CA LEU A 452 -16.13 -11.85 -14.55
C LEU A 452 -15.39 -13.11 -14.98
N LYS A 453 -14.10 -13.25 -14.65
CA LYS A 453 -13.38 -14.52 -14.86
C LYS A 453 -14.01 -15.68 -14.10
N THR A 454 -14.47 -15.46 -12.87
CA THR A 454 -15.20 -16.50 -12.11
C THR A 454 -16.49 -16.90 -12.81
N VAL A 455 -17.26 -15.93 -13.33
CA VAL A 455 -18.49 -16.21 -14.12
C VAL A 455 -18.18 -17.03 -15.37
N GLN A 456 -17.12 -16.70 -16.10
CA GLN A 456 -16.74 -17.43 -17.33
C GLN A 456 -16.46 -18.92 -17.12
N VAL A 457 -15.99 -19.31 -15.94
CA VAL A 457 -15.68 -20.72 -15.63
C VAL A 457 -16.94 -21.52 -15.25
N GLN A 458 -18.07 -20.84 -14.99
CA GLN A 458 -19.32 -21.52 -14.62
C GLN A 458 -20.12 -21.98 -15.86
N GLU A 459 -20.87 -23.07 -15.72
CA GLU A 459 -21.82 -23.53 -16.74
C GLU A 459 -23.03 -22.60 -16.87
N SER A 460 -23.50 -22.02 -15.77
CA SER A 460 -24.72 -21.21 -15.65
C SER A 460 -24.48 -19.70 -15.80
N GLN A 461 -23.62 -19.29 -16.75
CA GLN A 461 -23.20 -17.89 -16.94
C GLN A 461 -24.37 -16.91 -17.06
N ALA A 462 -25.40 -17.25 -17.84
CA ALA A 462 -26.54 -16.37 -18.12
C ALA A 462 -27.29 -15.94 -16.86
N ALA A 463 -27.43 -16.82 -15.87
CA ALA A 463 -28.12 -16.51 -14.62
C ALA A 463 -27.37 -15.44 -13.78
N TYR A 464 -26.04 -15.50 -13.80
CA TYR A 464 -25.22 -14.49 -13.10
C TYR A 464 -25.19 -13.17 -13.87
N LEU A 465 -25.10 -13.21 -15.20
CA LEU A 465 -25.09 -12.00 -16.04
C LEU A 465 -26.39 -11.20 -15.94
N GLU A 466 -27.54 -11.85 -15.84
CA GLU A 466 -28.84 -11.18 -15.61
C GLU A 466 -28.81 -10.29 -14.36
N ARG A 467 -28.10 -10.73 -13.32
CA ARG A 467 -27.95 -9.98 -12.07
C ARG A 467 -26.88 -8.89 -12.17
N LEU A 468 -25.78 -9.16 -12.87
CA LEU A 468 -24.66 -8.23 -13.02
C LEU A 468 -25.00 -7.06 -13.97
N GLN A 469 -25.82 -7.30 -14.99
CA GLN A 469 -26.21 -6.31 -16.00
C GLN A 469 -25.00 -5.63 -16.67
N CYS A 470 -23.95 -6.41 -16.94
CA CYS A 470 -22.69 -5.93 -17.54
C CYS A 470 -22.46 -6.45 -18.97
N ASP A 471 -23.35 -7.29 -19.47
CA ASP A 471 -23.39 -7.91 -20.80
C ASP A 471 -24.01 -7.00 -21.86
N ASN A 472 -23.73 -5.69 -21.79
CA ASN A 472 -24.28 -4.69 -22.69
C ASN A 472 -23.23 -3.69 -23.23
N VAL A 473 -23.59 -3.04 -24.33
CA VAL A 473 -22.76 -2.08 -25.07
C VAL A 473 -22.42 -0.85 -24.23
N ASP A 474 -23.31 -0.42 -23.33
CA ASP A 474 -23.08 0.76 -22.48
C ASP A 474 -21.98 0.47 -21.45
N PHE A 475 -21.99 -0.72 -20.84
CA PHE A 475 -20.95 -1.17 -19.94
C PHE A 475 -19.59 -1.25 -20.65
N ALA A 476 -19.52 -1.90 -21.82
CA ALA A 476 -18.30 -1.96 -22.61
C ALA A 476 -17.78 -0.56 -22.99
N SER A 477 -18.68 0.34 -23.38
CA SER A 477 -18.34 1.73 -23.70
C SER A 477 -17.78 2.49 -22.50
N SER A 478 -18.29 2.25 -21.29
CA SER A 478 -17.75 2.81 -20.04
C SER A 478 -16.32 2.33 -19.77
N ILE A 479 -16.04 1.04 -19.94
CA ILE A 479 -14.68 0.51 -19.77
C ILE A 479 -13.72 1.04 -20.84
N ILE A 480 -14.17 1.19 -22.09
CA ILE A 480 -13.39 1.83 -23.16
C ILE A 480 -13.12 3.31 -22.85
N ALA A 481 -14.09 4.03 -22.27
CA ALA A 481 -13.86 5.41 -21.84
C ALA A 481 -12.77 5.48 -20.76
N GLN A 482 -12.83 4.60 -19.76
CA GLN A 482 -11.79 4.49 -18.73
C GLN A 482 -10.41 4.14 -19.29
N TYR A 483 -10.34 3.25 -20.29
CA TYR A 483 -9.09 2.91 -20.97
C TYR A 483 -8.41 4.14 -21.62
N ASN A 484 -9.22 5.06 -22.14
CA ASN A 484 -8.75 6.27 -22.83
C ASN A 484 -8.48 7.43 -21.88
N ASP A 485 -8.99 7.38 -20.65
CA ASP A 485 -8.80 8.41 -19.63
C ASP A 485 -7.44 8.26 -18.94
N ILE A 486 -6.41 8.72 -19.65
CA ILE A 486 -4.98 8.60 -19.27
C ILE A 486 -4.32 9.96 -19.00
N GLU A 487 -5.09 11.04 -18.98
CA GLU A 487 -4.54 12.38 -18.83
C GLU A 487 -3.93 12.57 -17.43
N GLY A 488 -2.67 13.02 -17.37
CA GLY A 488 -1.97 13.25 -16.12
C GLY A 488 -1.42 12.00 -15.43
N LEU A 489 -1.53 10.82 -16.05
CA LEU A 489 -0.99 9.56 -15.51
C LEU A 489 0.46 9.31 -15.95
N GLU A 490 1.23 8.66 -15.09
CA GLU A 490 2.56 8.16 -15.42
C GLU A 490 2.51 6.90 -16.31
N GLU A 491 3.62 6.55 -16.99
CA GLU A 491 3.64 5.39 -17.90
C GLU A 491 3.26 4.06 -17.23
N GLU A 492 3.66 3.84 -15.97
CA GLU A 492 3.33 2.65 -15.16
C GLU A 492 1.83 2.63 -14.83
N GLU A 493 1.26 3.77 -14.44
CA GLU A 493 -0.17 3.93 -14.14
C GLU A 493 -1.06 3.72 -15.37
N VAL A 494 -0.65 4.24 -16.53
CA VAL A 494 -1.34 4.02 -17.80
C VAL A 494 -1.36 2.54 -18.15
N GLN A 495 -0.25 1.83 -17.92
CA GLN A 495 -0.15 0.41 -18.19
C GLN A 495 -1.09 -0.40 -17.29
N ASP A 496 -1.10 -0.13 -15.99
CA ASP A 496 -1.96 -0.83 -15.02
C ASP A 496 -3.45 -0.63 -15.34
N LEU A 497 -3.85 0.59 -15.67
CA LEU A 497 -5.23 0.92 -16.04
C LEU A 497 -5.65 0.14 -17.29
N ARG A 498 -4.84 0.20 -18.35
CA ARG A 498 -5.15 -0.43 -19.62
C ARG A 498 -5.17 -1.95 -19.52
N GLN A 499 -4.27 -2.56 -18.75
CA GLN A 499 -4.27 -3.99 -18.52
C GLN A 499 -5.59 -4.46 -17.89
N ARG A 500 -6.06 -3.79 -16.82
CA ARG A 500 -7.31 -4.15 -16.16
C ARG A 500 -8.52 -3.93 -17.07
N CYS A 501 -8.57 -2.83 -17.82
CA CYS A 501 -9.62 -2.60 -18.81
C CYS A 501 -9.64 -3.69 -19.88
N CYS A 502 -8.49 -4.06 -20.45
CA CYS A 502 -8.38 -5.14 -21.43
C CYS A 502 -8.84 -6.48 -20.86
N GLY A 503 -8.50 -6.77 -19.60
CA GLY A 503 -8.96 -7.96 -18.89
C GLY A 503 -10.48 -8.03 -18.77
N VAL A 504 -11.12 -6.95 -18.32
CA VAL A 504 -12.59 -6.84 -18.24
C VAL A 504 -13.24 -6.99 -19.61
N LEU A 505 -12.76 -6.24 -20.61
CA LEU A 505 -13.29 -6.28 -21.97
C LEU A 505 -13.13 -7.68 -22.59
N GLY A 506 -12.00 -8.34 -22.36
CA GLY A 506 -11.75 -9.70 -22.82
C GLY A 506 -12.77 -10.68 -22.24
N CYS A 507 -13.08 -10.59 -20.94
CA CYS A 507 -14.08 -11.45 -20.32
C CYS A 507 -15.47 -11.31 -20.97
N ILE A 508 -15.86 -10.06 -21.25
CA ILE A 508 -17.18 -9.76 -21.78
C ILE A 508 -17.28 -10.11 -23.27
N ALA A 509 -16.21 -9.90 -24.04
CA ALA A 509 -16.16 -10.26 -25.46
C ALA A 509 -16.29 -11.77 -25.71
N MET A 510 -15.90 -12.60 -24.76
CA MET A 510 -15.99 -14.06 -24.86
C MET A 510 -17.34 -14.64 -24.45
N LEU A 511 -18.32 -13.81 -24.05
CA LEU A 511 -19.64 -14.29 -23.63
C LEU A 511 -20.43 -14.87 -24.83
N PRO A 512 -20.90 -16.13 -24.74
CA PRO A 512 -21.74 -16.71 -25.79
C PRO A 512 -23.04 -15.91 -26.00
N GLY A 513 -23.50 -15.80 -27.24
CA GLY A 513 -24.74 -15.12 -27.62
C GLY A 513 -24.63 -13.60 -27.75
N HIS A 514 -23.47 -13.00 -27.46
CA HIS A 514 -23.26 -11.55 -27.41
C HIS A 514 -22.40 -11.04 -28.58
N VAL A 515 -22.77 -11.43 -29.81
CA VAL A 515 -21.98 -11.14 -31.03
C VAL A 515 -21.74 -9.65 -31.26
N ASP A 516 -22.72 -8.78 -31.00
CA ASP A 516 -22.56 -7.33 -31.18
C ASP A 516 -21.58 -6.72 -30.17
N LEU A 517 -21.56 -7.26 -28.95
CA LEU A 517 -20.63 -6.86 -27.90
C LEU A 517 -19.21 -7.29 -28.24
N ASN A 518 -19.05 -8.54 -28.70
CA ASN A 518 -17.79 -9.04 -29.25
C ASN A 518 -17.30 -8.16 -30.41
N ARG A 519 -18.20 -7.76 -31.34
CA ARG A 519 -17.86 -6.90 -32.48
C ARG A 519 -17.30 -5.55 -32.03
N GLN A 520 -17.97 -4.86 -31.11
CA GLN A 520 -17.52 -3.58 -30.59
C GLN A 520 -16.13 -3.69 -29.96
N ILE A 521 -15.95 -4.68 -29.08
CA ILE A 521 -14.70 -4.86 -28.33
C ILE A 521 -13.58 -5.29 -29.26
N GLY A 522 -13.82 -6.28 -30.14
CA GLY A 522 -12.85 -6.77 -31.11
C GLY A 522 -12.36 -5.67 -32.05
N GLN A 523 -13.27 -4.83 -32.56
CA GLN A 523 -12.90 -3.68 -33.38
C GLN A 523 -12.02 -2.70 -32.60
N PHE A 524 -12.41 -2.36 -31.38
CA PHE A 524 -11.61 -1.49 -30.51
C PHE A 524 -10.19 -2.04 -30.27
N LEU A 525 -10.05 -3.34 -29.95
CA LEU A 525 -8.74 -3.96 -29.71
C LEU A 525 -7.86 -3.93 -30.97
N ILE A 526 -8.41 -4.26 -32.13
CA ILE A 526 -7.70 -4.20 -33.42
C ILE A 526 -7.25 -2.77 -33.74
N GLU A 527 -8.11 -1.78 -33.52
CA GLU A 527 -7.76 -0.36 -33.70
C GLU A 527 -6.63 0.07 -32.77
N GLN A 528 -6.65 -0.32 -31.50
CA GLN A 528 -5.57 0.00 -30.56
C GLN A 528 -4.24 -0.62 -30.99
N MET A 529 -4.25 -1.88 -31.44
CA MET A 529 -3.07 -2.55 -31.96
C MET A 529 -2.51 -1.93 -33.24
N ALA A 530 -3.37 -1.34 -34.09
CA ALA A 530 -2.96 -0.70 -35.34
C ALA A 530 -2.53 0.78 -35.16
N SER A 531 -3.06 1.48 -34.15
CA SER A 531 -2.95 2.94 -34.00
C SER A 531 -1.54 3.50 -33.76
N GLY A 532 -0.56 2.65 -33.45
CA GLY A 532 0.81 3.05 -33.09
C GLY A 532 0.95 3.84 -31.78
N LYS A 533 -0.17 4.13 -31.08
CA LYS A 533 -0.20 4.93 -29.84
C LYS A 533 0.03 4.11 -28.57
N SER A 534 -0.26 2.80 -28.62
CA SER A 534 -0.11 1.92 -27.47
C SER A 534 1.36 1.61 -27.14
N SER A 535 1.64 1.42 -25.86
CA SER A 535 2.96 1.02 -25.38
C SER A 535 3.22 -0.46 -25.74
N PRO A 536 4.49 -0.92 -25.77
CA PRO A 536 4.79 -2.33 -26.00
C PRO A 536 4.10 -3.27 -25.01
N ALA A 537 4.05 -2.91 -23.72
CA ALA A 537 3.40 -3.72 -22.69
C ALA A 537 1.89 -3.82 -22.91
N THR A 538 1.22 -2.71 -23.21
CA THR A 538 -0.21 -2.69 -23.56
C THR A 538 -0.49 -3.54 -24.81
N LEU A 539 0.39 -3.48 -25.82
CA LEU A 539 0.24 -4.29 -27.04
C LEU A 539 0.36 -5.79 -26.76
N VAL A 540 1.20 -6.20 -25.80
CA VAL A 540 1.28 -7.59 -25.33
C VAL A 540 -0.06 -8.00 -24.71
N ASP A 541 -0.59 -7.24 -23.77
CA ASP A 541 -1.87 -7.57 -23.11
C ASP A 541 -3.03 -7.67 -24.12
N ILE A 542 -3.11 -6.73 -25.08
CA ILE A 542 -4.17 -6.76 -26.11
C ILE A 542 -4.02 -7.98 -27.02
N CYS A 543 -2.79 -8.39 -27.37
CA CYS A 543 -2.59 -9.58 -28.19
C CYS A 543 -3.05 -10.84 -27.48
N ASP A 544 -2.70 -10.99 -26.20
CA ASP A 544 -3.12 -12.15 -25.41
C ASP A 544 -4.65 -12.23 -25.31
N VAL A 545 -5.31 -11.09 -25.02
CA VAL A 545 -6.77 -11.02 -24.98
C VAL A 545 -7.40 -11.33 -26.34
N LEU A 546 -6.86 -10.80 -27.45
CA LEU A 546 -7.39 -11.04 -28.79
C LEU A 546 -7.29 -12.52 -29.18
N ILE A 547 -6.15 -13.15 -28.87
CA ILE A 547 -5.92 -14.56 -29.15
C ILE A 547 -6.90 -15.41 -28.34
N ASP A 548 -7.10 -15.10 -27.05
CA ASP A 548 -8.06 -15.80 -26.21
C ASP A 548 -9.49 -15.71 -26.77
N ILE A 549 -9.91 -14.51 -27.22
CA ILE A 549 -11.25 -14.30 -27.80
C ILE A 549 -11.42 -15.17 -29.06
N TYR A 550 -10.49 -15.12 -30.02
CA TYR A 550 -10.68 -15.72 -31.34
C TYR A 550 -9.92 -17.04 -31.56
N CYS A 551 -9.65 -17.79 -30.48
CA CYS A 551 -8.85 -19.02 -30.54
C CYS A 551 -9.52 -20.20 -31.24
N ASP A 552 -10.86 -20.24 -31.33
CA ASP A 552 -11.64 -21.36 -31.89
C ASP A 552 -12.72 -20.86 -32.86
N ALA A 553 -12.75 -21.44 -34.08
CA ALA A 553 -13.79 -21.15 -35.08
C ALA A 553 -15.21 -21.57 -34.68
N ASN A 554 -15.38 -22.42 -33.66
CA ASN A 554 -16.69 -22.87 -33.20
C ASN A 554 -17.43 -21.80 -32.37
N PHE A 555 -16.77 -20.71 -31.98
CA PHE A 555 -17.44 -19.62 -31.28
C PHE A 555 -18.39 -18.87 -32.22
N ASP A 556 -19.56 -18.51 -31.70
CA ASP A 556 -20.66 -17.87 -32.43
C ASP A 556 -20.29 -16.51 -33.01
N TYR A 557 -19.27 -15.85 -32.46
CA TYR A 557 -18.74 -14.58 -32.93
C TYR A 557 -17.54 -14.69 -33.90
N ASP A 558 -16.91 -15.86 -34.08
CA ASP A 558 -15.70 -15.97 -34.92
C ASP A 558 -15.99 -15.62 -36.39
N GLU A 559 -16.94 -16.32 -37.00
CA GLU A 559 -17.35 -16.05 -38.38
C GLU A 559 -17.90 -14.62 -38.59
N PRO A 560 -18.92 -14.15 -37.84
CA PRO A 560 -19.53 -12.84 -38.11
C PRO A 560 -18.67 -11.64 -37.72
N VAL A 561 -17.65 -11.81 -36.85
CA VAL A 561 -16.79 -10.72 -36.40
C VAL A 561 -15.37 -10.86 -36.94
N PHE A 562 -14.68 -11.96 -36.64
CA PHE A 562 -13.27 -12.12 -36.98
C PHE A 562 -13.05 -12.34 -38.48
N VAL A 563 -13.81 -13.26 -39.08
CA VAL A 563 -13.70 -13.60 -40.51
C VAL A 563 -14.29 -12.48 -41.36
N GLN A 564 -15.57 -12.16 -41.16
CA GLN A 564 -16.27 -11.14 -41.95
C GLN A 564 -15.76 -9.71 -41.70
N GLY A 565 -15.26 -9.42 -40.49
CA GLY A 565 -14.59 -8.16 -40.17
C GLY A 565 -13.17 -8.05 -40.74
N GLY A 566 -12.64 -9.12 -41.36
CA GLY A 566 -11.33 -9.10 -42.01
C GLY A 566 -10.16 -8.93 -41.06
N PHE A 567 -10.28 -9.40 -39.80
CA PHE A 567 -9.27 -9.17 -38.77
C PHE A 567 -7.92 -9.80 -39.12
N VAL A 568 -7.90 -10.98 -39.76
CA VAL A 568 -6.66 -11.61 -40.25
C VAL A 568 -5.85 -10.67 -41.14
N ARG A 569 -6.53 -9.95 -42.03
CA ARG A 569 -5.89 -9.01 -42.95
C ARG A 569 -5.29 -7.82 -42.20
N VAL A 570 -6.04 -7.24 -41.25
CA VAL A 570 -5.55 -6.13 -40.43
C VAL A 570 -4.38 -6.57 -39.54
N LEU A 571 -4.45 -7.78 -39.00
CA LEU A 571 -3.37 -8.38 -38.22
C LEU A 571 -2.08 -8.50 -39.05
N GLN A 572 -2.17 -8.99 -40.28
CA GLN A 572 -1.04 -9.15 -41.20
C GLN A 572 -0.49 -7.81 -41.72
N GLU A 573 -1.35 -6.93 -42.21
CA GLU A 573 -0.96 -5.73 -42.94
C GLU A 573 -0.61 -4.54 -42.02
N SER A 574 -1.23 -4.46 -40.84
CA SER A 574 -1.11 -3.29 -39.95
C SER A 574 -0.50 -3.62 -38.58
N VAL A 575 -1.00 -4.67 -37.90
CA VAL A 575 -0.60 -4.98 -36.53
C VAL A 575 0.80 -5.57 -36.45
N VAL A 576 1.10 -6.63 -37.22
CA VAL A 576 2.43 -7.27 -37.20
C VAL A 576 3.56 -6.28 -37.53
N PRO A 577 3.46 -5.40 -38.55
CA PRO A 577 4.46 -4.37 -38.79
C PRO A 577 4.63 -3.39 -37.63
N ASN A 578 3.53 -2.93 -37.02
CA ASN A 578 3.58 -2.03 -35.86
C ASN A 578 4.26 -2.71 -34.65
N LEU A 579 3.89 -3.95 -34.33
CA LEU A 579 4.52 -4.72 -33.25
C LEU A 579 6.01 -4.92 -33.52
N LYS A 580 6.41 -5.32 -34.73
CA LYS A 580 7.83 -5.45 -35.11
C LYS A 580 8.59 -4.16 -34.89
N GLN A 581 8.01 -3.01 -35.26
CA GLN A 581 8.62 -1.71 -35.04
C GLN A 581 8.76 -1.39 -33.55
N LYS A 582 7.67 -1.48 -32.79
CA LYS A 582 7.63 -1.13 -31.35
C LYS A 582 8.49 -2.06 -30.49
N PHE A 583 8.34 -3.37 -30.68
CA PHE A 583 9.05 -4.39 -29.88
C PHE A 583 10.55 -4.37 -30.16
N LYS A 584 10.99 -3.97 -31.35
CA LYS A 584 12.42 -3.81 -31.66
C LYS A 584 13.11 -2.83 -30.70
N PHE A 585 12.45 -1.72 -30.35
CA PHE A 585 13.03 -0.65 -29.51
C PHE A 585 12.90 -0.87 -28.01
N VAL A 586 12.24 -1.94 -27.55
CA VAL A 586 12.28 -2.34 -26.14
C VAL A 586 13.71 -2.69 -25.77
N ASP A 587 14.27 -1.97 -24.80
CA ASP A 587 15.64 -2.15 -24.34
C ASP A 587 15.73 -3.33 -23.36
N LYS A 588 16.42 -4.38 -23.80
CA LYS A 588 16.65 -5.60 -23.00
C LYS A 588 17.43 -5.34 -21.71
N ASN A 589 18.19 -4.26 -21.63
CA ASN A 589 18.98 -3.93 -20.45
C ASN A 589 18.16 -3.15 -19.42
N LYS A 590 17.10 -2.46 -19.86
CA LYS A 590 16.16 -1.74 -18.99
C LYS A 590 15.06 -2.68 -18.50
N ASP A 591 14.49 -3.48 -19.39
CA ASP A 591 13.40 -4.41 -19.09
C ASP A 591 13.53 -5.68 -19.93
N ALA A 592 14.32 -6.64 -19.41
CA ALA A 592 14.57 -7.92 -20.07
C ALA A 592 13.30 -8.77 -20.17
N GLU A 593 12.44 -8.72 -19.15
CA GLU A 593 11.20 -9.52 -19.08
C GLU A 593 10.21 -9.04 -20.15
N LEU A 594 9.99 -7.72 -20.27
CA LEU A 594 9.13 -7.18 -21.32
C LEU A 594 9.69 -7.50 -22.71
N LYS A 595 11.02 -7.47 -22.87
CA LYS A 595 11.64 -7.81 -24.16
C LYS A 595 11.37 -9.26 -24.57
N GLU A 596 11.48 -10.18 -23.62
CA GLU A 596 11.17 -11.59 -23.83
C GLU A 596 9.69 -11.79 -24.16
N LYS A 597 8.79 -11.19 -23.37
CA LYS A 597 7.33 -11.21 -23.64
C LYS A 597 7.02 -10.71 -25.05
N CYS A 598 7.58 -9.57 -25.45
CA CYS A 598 7.42 -9.02 -26.79
C CYS A 598 7.81 -10.01 -27.90
N GLN A 599 8.93 -10.73 -27.72
CA GLN A 599 9.38 -11.73 -28.70
C GLN A 599 8.43 -12.93 -28.76
N THR A 600 8.01 -13.44 -27.61
CA THR A 600 7.04 -14.54 -27.50
C THR A 600 5.70 -14.15 -28.13
N THR A 601 5.14 -13.01 -27.76
CA THR A 601 3.87 -12.49 -28.31
C THR A 601 3.92 -12.36 -29.83
N LEU A 602 5.01 -11.82 -30.39
CA LEU A 602 5.14 -11.70 -31.84
C LEU A 602 5.15 -13.09 -32.52
N SER A 603 5.90 -14.04 -31.98
CA SER A 603 5.92 -15.41 -32.51
C SER A 603 4.57 -16.10 -32.37
N THR A 604 3.87 -15.92 -31.26
CA THR A 604 2.56 -16.50 -31.01
C THR A 604 1.52 -15.91 -31.97
N LEU A 605 1.55 -14.59 -32.17
CA LEU A 605 0.65 -13.91 -33.10
C LEU A 605 0.86 -14.36 -34.55
N GLU A 606 2.10 -14.51 -35.01
CA GLU A 606 2.37 -15.02 -36.37
C GLU A 606 1.85 -16.46 -36.57
N ARG A 607 1.96 -17.31 -35.54
CA ARG A 607 1.38 -18.67 -35.55
C ARG A 607 -0.14 -18.63 -35.54
N PHE A 608 -0.73 -17.78 -34.70
CA PHE A 608 -2.17 -17.57 -34.61
C PHE A 608 -2.75 -17.13 -35.97
N ILE A 609 -2.13 -16.15 -36.63
CA ILE A 609 -2.51 -15.70 -37.98
C ILE A 609 -2.44 -16.85 -38.99
N SER A 610 -1.37 -17.65 -38.94
CA SER A 610 -1.19 -18.79 -39.84
C SER A 610 -2.27 -19.85 -39.62
N TYR A 611 -2.58 -20.16 -38.35
CA TYR A 611 -3.64 -21.07 -37.94
C TYR A 611 -5.01 -20.60 -38.45
N LYS A 612 -5.40 -19.36 -38.15
CA LYS A 612 -6.70 -18.79 -38.58
C LYS A 612 -6.85 -18.69 -40.09
N SER A 613 -5.74 -18.54 -40.82
CA SER A 613 -5.76 -18.53 -42.30
C SER A 613 -6.04 -19.91 -42.91
N THR A 614 -5.83 -20.99 -42.15
CA THR A 614 -6.07 -22.37 -42.57
C THR A 614 -7.34 -22.97 -41.99
N GLU A 615 -7.82 -22.47 -40.85
CA GLU A 615 -9.00 -22.99 -40.15
C GLU A 615 -10.30 -22.88 -40.97
N HIS A 616 -10.40 -21.82 -41.79
CA HIS A 616 -11.56 -21.52 -42.65
C HIS A 616 -11.35 -21.83 -44.14
N ARG A 617 -10.34 -22.64 -44.47
CA ARG A 617 -10.11 -23.19 -45.82
C ARG A 617 -10.62 -24.62 -45.92
#